data_AF-A0A2N5FQ00-F1
#
_entry.id   AF-A0A2N5FQ00-F1
#
_cell.length_a   1.000
_cell.length_b   1.000
_cell.length_c   1.000
_cell.angle_alpha   90.00
_cell.angle_beta   90.00
_cell.angle_gamma   90.00
#
_symmetry.space_group_name_H-M   'P 1'
#
loop_
_entity.id
_entity.type
_entity.pdbx_description
1 polymer ?
#
loop_
_entity_poly.entity_id
_entity_poly.type
_entity_poly.pdbx_seq_one_letter_code
_entity_poly.pdbx_strand_id
1 'polypeptide(L)' 'MNIVSKESFQMLREARKSKHLLLIEVGKACGLNPTTVARLESGTNSNPEHFQKVSRFLNVNPITSL' A
#
# COMPACT_ATOMS: atom_id res chain seq x y z
N MET A 1 18.02 7.25 -3.38
CA MET A 1 17.07 6.35 -2.70
C MET A 1 15.73 7.05 -2.66
N ASN A 2 14.70 6.54 -3.34
CA ASN A 2 13.36 7.14 -3.25
C ASN A 2 12.77 6.77 -1.90
N ILE A 3 12.81 7.72 -0.95
CA ILE A 3 12.27 7.54 0.39
C ILE A 3 10.76 7.63 0.28
N VAL A 4 10.07 6.49 0.33
CA VAL A 4 8.62 6.46 0.50
C VAL A 4 8.34 6.92 1.94
N SER A 5 7.69 8.07 2.11
CA SER A 5 7.40 8.63 3.43
C SER A 5 6.43 7.73 4.22
N LYS A 6 6.47 7.78 5.56
CA LYS A 6 5.48 7.09 6.42
C LYS A 6 4.03 7.44 6.03
N GLU A 7 3.82 8.66 5.56
CA GLU A 7 2.52 9.16 5.09
C GLU A 7 2.02 8.39 3.86
N SER A 8 2.92 8.01 2.95
CA SER A 8 2.55 7.24 1.76
C SER A 8 1.98 5.85 2.09
N PHE A 9 2.48 5.19 3.15
CA PHE A 9 1.92 3.92 3.63
C PHE A 9 0.57 4.11 4.32
N GLN A 10 0.40 5.20 5.08
CA GLN A 10 -0.87 5.56 5.69
C GLN A 10 -1.93 5.87 4.62
N MET A 11 -1.56 6.51 3.51
CA MET A 11 -2.48 6.76 2.38
C MET A 11 -3.04 5.48 1.77
N LEU A 12 -2.23 4.41 1.67
CA LEU A 12 -2.74 3.11 1.20
C LEU A 12 -3.82 2.56 2.13
N ARG A 13 -3.61 2.66 3.46
CA ARG A 13 -4.58 2.21 4.45
C ARG A 13 -5.90 2.96 4.35
N GLU A 14 -5.84 4.28 4.25
CA GLU A 14 -7.04 5.11 4.13
C GLU A 14 -7.77 4.88 2.81
N ALA A 15 -7.04 4.76 1.69
CA ALA A 15 -7.63 4.45 0.39
C ALA A 15 -8.29 3.07 0.34
N ARG A 16 -7.72 2.06 1.01
CA ARG A 16 -8.36 0.75 1.14
C ARG A 16 -9.65 0.84 1.94
N LYS A 17 -9.61 1.53 3.09
CA LYS A 17 -10.78 1.70 3.97
C LYS A 17 -11.90 2.49 3.30
N SER A 18 -11.60 3.55 2.56
CA SER A 18 -12.59 4.37 1.85
C SER A 18 -13.30 3.59 0.73
N LYS A 19 -12.64 2.57 0.17
CA LYS A 19 -13.22 1.63 -0.80
C LYS A 19 -13.90 0.42 -0.14
N HIS A 20 -13.96 0.36 1.19
CA HIS A 20 -14.49 -0.76 1.96
C HIS A 20 -13.85 -2.13 1.66
N LEU A 21 -12.58 -2.13 1.26
CA LEU A 21 -11.87 -3.36 0.89
C LEU A 21 -11.21 -4.03 2.10
N LEU A 22 -11.34 -5.34 2.19
CA LEU A 22 -10.59 -6.19 3.10
C LEU A 22 -9.15 -6.38 2.62
N LEU A 23 -8.25 -6.68 3.56
CA LEU A 23 -6.85 -6.97 3.24
C LEU A 23 -6.71 -8.15 2.28
N ILE A 24 -7.60 -9.15 2.37
CA ILE A 24 -7.59 -10.31 1.48
C ILE A 24 -8.01 -9.98 0.06
N GLU A 25 -8.90 -9.01 -0.13
CA GLU A 25 -9.34 -8.58 -1.45
C GLU A 25 -8.22 -7.81 -2.17
N VAL A 26 -7.58 -6.87 -1.46
CA VAL A 26 -6.39 -6.18 -1.97
C VAL A 26 -5.26 -7.16 -2.25
N GLY A 27 -5.02 -8.10 -1.32
CA GLY A 27 -4.01 -9.14 -1.47
C GLY A 27 -4.24 -9.98 -2.73
N LYS A 28 -5.45 -10.52 -2.91
CA LYS A 28 -5.81 -11.29 -4.12
C LYS A 28 -5.63 -10.47 -5.39
N ALA A 29 -6.12 -9.23 -5.42
CA ALA A 29 -6.01 -8.37 -6.61
C ALA A 29 -4.56 -8.01 -6.95
N CYS A 30 -3.69 -7.90 -5.95
CA CYS A 30 -2.28 -7.53 -6.14
C CYS A 30 -1.33 -8.74 -6.22
N GLY A 31 -1.84 -9.97 -6.09
CA GLY A 31 -1.01 -11.18 -5.98
C GLY A 31 -0.13 -11.20 -4.73
N LEU A 32 -0.63 -10.66 -3.62
CA LEU A 32 0.05 -10.55 -2.33
C LEU A 32 -0.73 -11.27 -1.22
N ASN A 33 -0.02 -11.71 -0.19
CA ASN A 33 -0.66 -12.20 1.02
C ASN A 33 -1.32 -11.02 1.79
N PRO A 34 -2.52 -11.19 2.37
CA PRO A 34 -3.15 -10.17 3.22
C PRO A 34 -2.23 -9.60 4.31
N THR A 35 -1.37 -10.44 4.91
CA THR A 35 -0.37 -10.02 5.89
C THR A 35 0.69 -9.10 5.28
N THR A 36 1.08 -9.32 4.02
CA THR A 36 1.99 -8.43 3.30
C THR A 36 1.36 -7.04 3.12
N VAL A 37 0.07 -6.98 2.77
CA VAL A 37 -0.68 -5.72 2.66
C VAL A 37 -0.75 -5.00 4.02
N ALA A 38 -1.02 -5.72 5.11
CA ALA A 38 -1.04 -5.14 6.45
C ALA A 38 0.31 -4.58 6.89
N ARG A 39 1.41 -5.29 6.59
CA ARG A 39 2.78 -4.82 6.88
C ARG A 39 3.18 -3.61 6.03
N LEU A 40 2.70 -3.57 4.79
CA LEU A 40 2.88 -2.43 3.90
C LEU A 40 2.15 -1.21 4.47
N GLU A 41 0.88 -1.33 4.84
CA GLU A 41 0.08 -0.24 5.44
C GLU A 41 0.65 0.28 6.77
N SER A 42 1.35 -0.57 7.53
CA SER A 42 2.02 -0.15 8.77
C SER A 42 3.43 0.44 8.54
N GLY A 43 3.93 0.44 7.31
CA GLY A 43 5.29 0.87 6.98
C GLY A 43 6.40 -0.07 7.47
N THR A 44 6.04 -1.27 7.96
CA THR A 44 7.01 -2.30 8.41
C THR A 44 7.56 -3.14 7.25
N ASN A 45 6.88 -3.12 6.11
CA ASN A 45 7.39 -3.63 4.85
C ASN A 45 7.53 -2.46 3.86
N SER A 46 8.76 -2.20 3.43
CA SER A 46 9.12 -1.12 2.51
C SER A 46 9.54 -1.63 1.13
N ASN A 47 9.12 -2.85 0.75
CA ASN A 47 9.34 -3.38 -0.59
C ASN A 47 8.65 -2.46 -1.63
N PRO A 48 9.42 -1.77 -2.51
CA PRO A 48 8.87 -0.80 -3.44
C PRO A 48 7.94 -1.41 -4.48
N GLU A 49 8.15 -2.67 -4.89
CA GLU A 49 7.30 -3.34 -5.87
C GLU A 49 5.93 -3.66 -5.30
N HIS A 50 5.88 -4.14 -4.05
CA HIS A 50 4.62 -4.37 -3.35
C HIS A 50 3.86 -3.06 -3.16
N PHE A 51 4.59 -2.00 -2.81
CA PHE A 51 4.03 -0.66 -2.70
C PHE A 51 3.39 -0.21 -4.02
N GLN A 52 4.13 -0.31 -5.13
CA GLN A 52 3.62 0.08 -6.45
C GLN A 52 2.40 -0.74 -6.90
N LYS A 53 2.36 -2.04 -6.61
CA LYS A 53 1.19 -2.88 -6.94
C LYS A 53 -0.06 -2.40 -6.20
N VAL A 54 0.05 -2.22 -4.88
CA VAL A 54 -1.07 -1.79 -4.03
C VAL A 54 -1.47 -0.35 -4.35
N SER A 55 -0.52 0.55 -4.59
CA SER A 55 -0.79 1.95 -4.92
C SER A 55 -1.53 2.08 -6.25
N ARG A 56 -1.12 1.32 -7.29
CA ARG A 56 -1.83 1.28 -8.58
C ARG A 56 -3.26 0.74 -8.42
N PHE A 57 -3.42 -0.36 -7.69
CA PHE A 57 -4.74 -0.96 -7.47
C PHE A 57 -5.69 -0.02 -6.72
N LEU A 58 -5.20 0.68 -5.69
CA LEU A 58 -5.99 1.63 -4.91
C LEU A 58 -6.10 3.01 -5.57
N ASN A 59 -5.45 3.23 -6.71
CA ASN A 59 -5.33 4.51 -7.40
C ASN A 59 -4.79 5.63 -6.47
N VAL A 60 -3.70 5.34 -5.77
CA VAL A 60 -3.02 6.24 -4.84
C VAL A 60 -1.68 6.65 -5.44
N ASN A 61 -1.41 7.96 -5.48
CA ASN A 61 -0.11 8.50 -5.83
C ASN A 61 0.71 8.70 -4.55
N PRO A 62 1.84 7.99 -4.37
CA PRO A 62 2.73 8.23 -3.22
C PRO A 62 3.30 9.64 -3.25
N ILE A 63 3.44 10.22 -2.05
CA ILE A 63 4.20 11.46 -1.88
C ILE A 63 5.68 11.08 -1.91
N THR A 64 6.35 11.37 -3.02
CA THR A 64 7.80 11.32 -3.10
C THR A 64 8.33 12.70 -2.69
N SER A 65 8.97 12.81 -1.53
CA SER A 65 9.74 14.02 -1.22
C SER A 65 10.90 14.12 -2.22
N LEU A 66 10.94 15.24 -2.96
CA LEU A 66 12.08 15.67 -3.79
C LEU A 66 13.25 16.12 -2.91
#